data_AF-A0A0J7JUN0-F1
#
_entry.id   AF-A0A0J7JUN0-F1
#
_cell.length_a   1.000
_cell.length_b   1.000
_cell.length_c   1.000
_cell.angle_alpha   90.00
_cell.angle_beta   90.00
_cell.angle_gamma   90.00
#
_symmetry.space_group_name_H-M   'P 1'
#
loop_
_entity.id
_entity.type
_entity.pdbx_description
1 polymer ?
#
loop_
_entity_poly.entity_id
_entity_poly.type
_entity_poly.pdbx_seq_one_letter_code
_entity_poly.pdbx_strand_id
1 'polypeptide(L)'
;MAITSQERFPEEFGEQYLLLLRPEDALVWFGEVVPVTLREQTIDLKRGQVRLCASGSQALPEARRAFLDAVDMHVDLLQESRSNIHKVNTRLLEIRRVAYKLSNTFMNSVEVIRKQTKGKDCQELILKCFVFATEFGQRSLLYMDSNRRQMNNLKLTKLALDWVSFICDDCVASDRKTFRWAVLALEFAMRMTRGRHILALGEDEYAKLRTWVGGCMALLISHFDIMGARSN
;
A
#
# COMPACT_ATOMS: atom_id res chain seq x y z
N MET A 1 -11.81 3.81 32.59
CA MET A 1 -12.53 4.50 31.51
C MET A 1 -11.57 5.44 30.82
N ALA A 2 -11.29 5.25 29.53
CA ALA A 2 -10.50 6.20 28.76
C ALA A 2 -11.41 7.39 28.46
N ILE A 3 -11.12 8.54 29.06
CA ILE A 3 -11.77 9.80 28.71
C ILE A 3 -11.21 10.17 27.33
N THR A 4 -11.85 9.69 26.26
CA THR A 4 -11.77 10.36 24.97
C THR A 4 -12.47 11.70 25.17
N SER A 5 -11.73 12.81 25.12
CA SER A 5 -12.23 14.15 25.45
C SER A 5 -13.58 14.41 24.79
N GLN A 6 -14.55 14.87 25.58
CA GLN A 6 -15.83 15.39 25.07
C GLN A 6 -15.64 16.73 24.32
N GLU A 7 -14.46 17.32 24.42
CA GLU A 7 -14.05 18.48 23.63
C GLU A 7 -13.34 17.97 22.37
N ARG A 8 -14.03 18.06 21.23
CA ARG A 8 -13.36 18.08 19.95
C ARG A 8 -12.73 19.46 19.81
N PHE A 9 -11.43 19.50 19.57
CA PHE A 9 -10.78 20.74 19.17
C PHE A 9 -11.47 21.25 17.88
N PRO A 10 -11.83 22.54 17.80
CA PRO A 10 -12.27 23.19 16.57
C PRO A 10 -11.37 22.81 15.38
N GLU A 11 -11.98 22.59 14.21
CA GLU A 11 -11.26 22.20 12.98
C GLU A 11 -10.27 23.28 12.49
N GLU A 12 -10.39 24.51 13.00
CA GLU A 12 -9.53 25.67 12.70
C GLU A 12 -8.09 25.55 13.22
N PHE A 13 -7.75 24.46 13.92
CA PHE A 13 -6.42 24.24 14.50
C PHE A 13 -5.50 23.31 13.67
N GLY A 14 -5.70 23.21 12.36
CA GLY A 14 -4.96 22.30 11.47
C GLY A 14 -3.43 22.45 11.51
N GLU A 15 -2.94 23.68 11.67
CA GLU A 15 -1.51 24.00 11.74
C GLU A 15 -0.94 23.98 13.17
N GLN A 16 -1.79 23.91 14.19
CA GLN A 16 -1.34 23.94 15.58
C GLN A 16 -0.87 22.56 16.05
N TYR A 17 0.26 22.54 16.74
CA TYR A 17 0.84 21.31 17.27
C TYR A 17 1.54 21.53 18.59
N LEU A 18 1.67 20.44 19.35
CA LEU A 18 2.48 20.37 20.55
C LEU A 18 3.77 19.59 20.23
N LEU A 19 4.91 20.12 20.67
CA LEU A 19 6.19 19.42 20.60
C LEU A 19 6.55 18.86 21.97
N LEU A 20 6.87 17.57 22.00
CA LEU A 20 7.47 16.90 23.13
C LEU A 20 8.95 16.68 22.79
N LEU A 21 9.83 17.32 23.55
CA LEU A 21 11.27 17.31 23.33
C LEU A 21 11.96 16.52 24.45
N ARG A 22 12.92 15.67 24.08
CA ARG A 22 13.90 15.13 25.02
C ARG A 22 15.29 15.48 24.54
N PRO A 23 15.73 16.73 24.79
CA PRO A 23 16.97 17.25 24.22
C PRO A 23 18.18 16.49 24.74
N GLU A 24 19.25 16.47 23.95
CA GLU A 24 20.52 15.89 24.39
C GLU A 24 21.19 16.78 25.41
N ASP A 25 21.26 18.08 25.11
CA ASP A 25 21.86 19.10 25.96
C ASP A 25 20.80 20.02 26.58
N ALA A 26 21.24 20.94 27.43
CA ALA A 26 20.36 21.94 28.01
C ALA A 26 19.71 22.78 26.90
N LEU A 27 18.38 22.81 26.87
CA LEU A 27 17.63 23.60 25.92
C LEU A 27 17.58 25.05 26.39
N VAL A 28 18.08 25.98 25.56
CA VAL A 28 17.88 27.41 25.79
C VAL A 28 16.54 27.81 25.18
N TRP A 29 15.60 28.26 26.02
CA TRP A 29 14.27 28.69 25.60
C TRP A 29 14.15 30.21 25.69
N PHE A 30 13.80 30.86 24.58
CA PHE A 30 13.68 32.32 24.48
C PHE A 30 12.22 32.81 24.54
N GLY A 31 11.26 31.89 24.59
CA GLY A 31 9.84 32.20 24.61
C GLY A 31 9.26 32.31 26.02
N GLU A 32 7.96 32.58 26.09
CA GLU A 32 7.21 32.54 27.35
C GLU A 32 7.23 31.13 27.95
N VAL A 33 7.29 31.07 29.28
CA VAL A 33 7.27 29.83 30.05
C VAL A 33 6.02 29.84 30.92
N VAL A 34 5.13 28.87 30.65
CA VAL A 34 3.90 28.70 31.43
C VAL A 34 3.98 27.39 32.20
N PRO A 35 3.87 27.41 33.54
CA PRO A 35 3.81 26.19 34.34
C PRO A 35 2.46 25.49 34.12
N VAL A 36 2.49 24.29 33.56
CA VAL A 36 1.30 23.46 33.35
C VAL A 36 1.39 22.21 34.20
N THR A 37 0.40 21.98 35.06
CA THR A 37 0.32 20.76 35.86
C THR A 37 -0.11 19.60 34.97
N LEU A 38 0.83 18.72 34.64
CA LEU A 38 0.58 17.53 33.84
C LEU A 38 0.35 16.32 34.76
N ARG A 39 -0.60 15.46 34.37
CA ARG A 39 -0.69 14.11 34.94
C ARG A 39 0.52 13.31 34.51
N GLU A 40 0.97 12.38 35.36
CA GLU A 40 2.02 11.42 34.96
C GLU A 40 1.58 10.66 33.70
N GLN A 41 2.36 10.82 32.64
CA GLN A 41 2.15 10.16 31.37
C GLN A 41 3.43 9.46 30.94
N THR A 42 3.28 8.22 30.49
CA THR A 42 4.39 7.44 29.94
C THR A 42 4.68 7.90 28.51
N ILE A 43 5.52 8.92 28.38
CA ILE A 43 5.98 9.42 27.08
C ILE A 43 7.22 8.63 26.67
N ASP A 44 7.00 7.65 25.79
CA ASP A 44 8.06 6.87 25.14
C ASP A 44 8.80 7.73 24.11
N LEU A 45 9.76 8.52 24.60
CA LEU A 45 10.64 9.42 23.83
C LEU A 45 12.09 9.23 24.30
N LYS A 46 13.00 8.90 23.39
CA LYS A 46 14.44 8.71 23.69
C LYS A 46 15.18 10.04 23.62
N ARG A 47 16.37 10.10 24.21
CA ARG A 47 17.25 11.29 24.14
C ARG A 47 17.53 11.61 22.66
N GLY A 48 17.53 12.90 22.31
CA GLY A 48 17.70 13.38 20.94
C GLY A 48 16.45 13.27 20.07
N GLN A 49 15.31 12.80 20.61
CA GLN A 49 14.08 12.67 19.85
C GLN A 49 13.09 13.80 20.16
N VAL A 50 12.34 14.14 19.12
CA VAL A 50 11.20 15.05 19.17
C VAL A 50 9.96 14.30 18.75
N ARG A 51 8.83 14.54 19.42
CA ARG A 51 7.52 14.07 19.01
C ARG A 51 6.60 15.25 18.78
N LEU A 52 6.03 15.31 17.58
CA LEU A 52 4.98 16.25 17.22
C LEU A 52 3.60 15.61 17.47
N CYS A 53 2.76 16.31 18.21
CA CYS A 53 1.39 15.93 18.56
C CYS A 53 0.41 16.93 17.94
N ALA A 54 -0.37 16.49 16.98
CA ALA A 54 -1.47 17.27 16.40
C ALA A 54 -2.79 17.03 17.15
N SER A 55 -3.76 17.92 16.94
CA SER A 55 -5.13 17.82 17.46
C SER A 55 -5.87 16.55 17.00
N GLY A 56 -5.53 16.03 15.82
CA GLY A 56 -6.10 14.82 15.25
C GLY A 56 -5.25 14.19 14.14
N SER A 57 -5.65 13.00 13.69
CA SER A 57 -4.92 12.30 12.61
C SER A 57 -5.01 13.02 11.27
N GLN A 58 -6.09 13.77 11.03
CA GLN A 58 -6.29 14.55 9.81
C GLN A 58 -5.44 15.83 9.77
N ALA A 59 -5.18 16.45 10.93
CA ALA A 59 -4.33 17.64 11.06
C ALA A 59 -2.82 17.32 11.07
N LEU A 60 -2.44 16.06 11.32
CA LEU A 60 -1.03 15.66 11.44
C LEU A 60 -0.17 16.01 10.21
N PRO A 61 -0.63 15.87 8.95
CA PRO A 61 0.15 16.25 7.77
C PRO A 61 0.40 17.76 7.70
N GLU A 62 -0.60 18.59 8.02
CA GLU A 62 -0.50 20.05 8.00
C GLU A 62 0.40 20.56 9.12
N ALA A 63 0.18 20.07 10.33
CA ALA A 63 1.05 20.35 11.47
C ALA A 63 2.51 19.95 11.23
N ARG A 64 2.76 18.79 10.58
CA ARG A 64 4.10 18.39 10.19
C ARG A 64 4.72 19.37 9.19
N ARG A 65 3.96 19.76 8.17
CA ARG A 65 4.41 20.72 7.15
C ARG A 65 4.80 22.04 7.82
N ALA A 66 3.91 22.60 8.65
CA ALA A 66 4.17 23.82 9.40
C ALA A 66 5.42 23.72 10.30
N PHE A 67 5.63 22.58 10.96
CA PHE A 67 6.86 22.35 11.74
C PHE A 67 8.11 22.28 10.87
N LEU A 68 8.09 21.53 9.76
CA LEU A 68 9.25 21.41 8.88
C LEU A 68 9.58 22.72 8.17
N ASP A 69 8.57 23.53 7.83
CA ASP A 69 8.76 24.85 7.23
C ASP A 69 9.34 25.86 8.24
N ALA A 70 9.02 25.72 9.53
CA ALA A 70 9.54 26.58 10.60
C ALA A 70 10.95 26.16 11.09
N VAL A 71 11.34 24.91 10.86
CA VAL A 71 12.59 24.35 11.34
C VAL A 71 13.65 24.44 10.25
N ASP A 72 14.62 25.33 10.45
CA ASP A 72 15.78 25.50 9.54
C ASP A 72 16.87 24.44 9.80
N MET A 73 16.48 23.18 9.96
CA MET A 73 17.41 22.05 10.06
C MET A 73 16.79 20.77 9.52
N HIS A 74 17.65 19.85 9.12
CA HIS A 74 17.21 18.52 8.72
C HIS A 74 16.76 17.71 9.95
N VAL A 75 15.54 17.16 9.90
CA VAL A 75 14.99 16.28 10.93
C VAL A 75 14.62 14.94 10.33
N ASP A 76 15.21 13.87 10.87
CA ASP A 76 14.92 12.51 10.44
C ASP A 76 13.54 12.04 10.90
N LEU A 77 12.70 11.62 9.95
CA LEU A 77 11.39 11.05 10.26
C LEU A 77 11.51 9.58 10.70
N LEU A 78 11.60 9.37 12.02
CA LEU A 78 11.65 8.02 12.59
C LEU A 78 10.32 7.27 12.54
N GLN A 79 9.21 7.98 12.70
CA GLN A 79 7.87 7.38 12.71
C GLN A 79 6.84 8.30 12.06
N GLU A 80 6.19 7.83 10.99
CA GLU A 80 5.19 8.60 10.25
C GLU A 80 3.95 8.96 11.10
N SER A 81 3.42 8.03 11.88
CA SER A 81 2.26 8.32 12.74
C SER A 81 2.12 7.28 13.83
N ARG A 82 1.64 7.73 15.00
CA ARG A 82 1.42 6.90 16.18
C ARG A 82 0.26 7.47 16.98
N SER A 83 -0.57 6.60 17.57
CA SER A 83 -1.52 7.05 18.59
C SER A 83 -0.78 7.32 19.91
N ASN A 84 -1.08 8.45 20.55
CA ASN A 84 -0.54 8.77 21.88
C ASN A 84 -0.96 7.73 22.94
N ILE A 85 -2.11 7.09 22.76
CA ILE A 85 -2.57 6.03 23.66
C ILE A 85 -1.88 4.72 23.28
N HIS A 86 -0.96 4.26 24.13
CA HIS A 86 -0.16 3.06 23.88
C HIS A 86 -1.01 1.80 23.60
N LYS A 87 -2.13 1.61 24.34
CA LYS A 87 -3.07 0.50 24.11
C LYS A 87 -3.67 0.55 22.70
N VAL A 88 -4.10 1.73 22.25
CA VAL A 88 -4.66 1.92 20.90
C VAL A 88 -3.59 1.67 19.85
N ASN A 89 -2.39 2.22 20.03
CA ASN A 89 -1.28 2.01 19.11
C ASN A 89 -0.91 0.53 18.95
N THR A 90 -0.89 -0.22 20.06
CA THR A 90 -0.60 -1.67 20.03
C THR A 90 -1.65 -2.43 19.23
N ARG A 91 -2.94 -2.15 19.46
CA ARG A 91 -4.03 -2.76 18.68
C ARG A 91 -4.00 -2.36 17.21
N LEU A 92 -3.68 -1.10 16.90
CA LEU A 92 -3.50 -0.66 15.51
C LEU A 92 -2.35 -1.43 14.83
N LEU A 93 -1.21 -1.62 15.49
CA LEU A 93 -0.09 -2.40 14.94
C LEU A 93 -0.47 -3.87 14.69
N GLU A 94 -1.25 -4.47 15.59
CA GLU A 94 -1.80 -5.82 15.40
C GLU A 94 -2.73 -5.89 14.18
N ILE A 95 -3.67 -4.96 14.05
CA ILE A 95 -4.59 -4.87 12.91
C ILE A 95 -3.80 -4.75 11.60
N ARG A 96 -2.82 -3.83 11.53
CA ARG A 96 -1.97 -3.66 10.34
C ARG A 96 -1.19 -4.94 10.01
N ARG A 97 -0.73 -5.68 11.03
CA ARG A 97 -0.02 -6.96 10.84
C ARG A 97 -0.96 -8.04 10.30
N VAL A 98 -2.15 -8.16 10.85
CA VAL A 98 -3.15 -9.14 10.40
C VAL A 98 -3.61 -8.82 8.98
N ALA A 99 -3.89 -7.55 8.67
CA ALA A 99 -4.25 -7.11 7.32
C ALA A 99 -3.17 -7.44 6.29
N TYR A 100 -1.89 -7.20 6.61
CA TYR A 100 -0.77 -7.58 5.75
C TYR A 100 -0.67 -9.09 5.54
N LYS A 101 -0.81 -9.89 6.61
CA LYS A 101 -0.82 -11.35 6.50
C LYS A 101 -1.97 -11.85 5.63
N LEU A 102 -3.17 -11.32 5.84
CA LEU A 102 -4.36 -11.68 5.09
C LEU A 102 -4.20 -11.37 3.59
N SER A 103 -3.69 -10.18 3.26
CA SER A 103 -3.40 -9.79 1.87
C SER A 103 -2.42 -10.74 1.19
N ASN A 104 -1.33 -11.09 1.88
CA ASN A 104 -0.38 -12.08 1.40
C ASN A 104 -0.99 -13.47 1.20
N THR A 105 -1.83 -13.92 2.12
CA THR A 105 -2.49 -15.22 2.01
C THR A 105 -3.38 -15.28 0.78
N PHE A 106 -4.17 -14.23 0.51
CA PHE A 106 -5.02 -14.19 -0.68
C PHE A 106 -4.20 -14.19 -1.97
N MET A 107 -3.16 -13.36 -2.08
CA MET A 107 -2.30 -13.36 -3.27
C MET A 107 -1.62 -14.71 -3.51
N ASN A 108 -1.08 -15.33 -2.46
CA ASN A 108 -0.44 -16.65 -2.57
C ASN A 108 -1.45 -17.76 -2.93
N SER A 109 -2.71 -17.64 -2.48
CA SER A 109 -3.72 -18.66 -2.73
C SER A 109 -4.07 -18.80 -4.22
N VAL A 110 -3.90 -17.75 -5.03
CA VAL A 110 -4.18 -17.80 -6.47
C VAL A 110 -3.27 -18.80 -7.18
N GLU A 111 -1.98 -18.79 -6.87
CA GLU A 111 -1.02 -19.74 -7.45
C GLU A 111 -1.35 -21.18 -7.04
N VAL A 112 -1.73 -21.39 -5.77
CA VAL A 112 -2.13 -22.71 -5.25
C VAL A 112 -3.38 -23.22 -5.97
N ILE A 113 -4.40 -22.36 -6.12
CA ILE A 113 -5.63 -22.70 -6.82
C ILE A 113 -5.33 -23.05 -8.28
N ARG A 114 -4.55 -22.21 -9.00
CA ARG A 114 -4.14 -22.47 -10.40
C ARG A 114 -3.45 -23.82 -10.56
N LYS A 115 -2.55 -24.19 -9.63
CA LYS A 115 -1.86 -25.50 -9.66
C LYS A 115 -2.82 -26.66 -9.41
N GLN A 116 -3.75 -26.54 -8.45
CA GLN A 116 -4.67 -27.63 -8.08
C GLN A 116 -5.81 -27.85 -9.08
N THR A 117 -6.15 -26.81 -9.86
CA THR A 117 -7.21 -26.85 -10.88
C THR A 117 -6.68 -27.09 -12.29
N LYS A 118 -5.37 -27.36 -12.44
CA LYS A 118 -4.76 -27.68 -13.72
C LYS A 118 -5.45 -28.88 -14.38
N GLY A 119 -5.93 -28.69 -15.61
CA GLY A 119 -6.65 -29.73 -16.37
C GLY A 119 -8.12 -29.93 -16.00
N LYS A 120 -8.70 -29.10 -15.11
CA LYS A 120 -10.11 -29.23 -14.66
C LYS A 120 -11.08 -28.21 -15.30
N ASP A 121 -10.67 -27.55 -16.39
CA ASP A 121 -11.45 -26.51 -17.09
C ASP A 121 -12.07 -25.44 -16.15
N CYS A 122 -11.31 -25.04 -15.13
CA CYS A 122 -11.75 -24.09 -14.10
C CYS A 122 -11.24 -22.66 -14.36
N GLN A 123 -11.12 -22.26 -15.63
CA GLN A 123 -10.50 -20.97 -16.02
C GLN A 123 -11.21 -19.77 -15.40
N GLU A 124 -12.56 -19.78 -15.40
CA GLU A 124 -13.36 -18.67 -14.85
C GLU A 124 -13.18 -18.51 -13.32
N LEU A 125 -13.00 -19.63 -12.59
CA LEU A 125 -12.73 -19.59 -11.15
C LEU A 125 -11.36 -18.96 -10.88
N ILE A 126 -10.32 -19.40 -11.62
CA ILE A 126 -8.97 -18.87 -11.47
C ILE A 126 -8.94 -17.38 -11.76
N LEU A 127 -9.64 -16.94 -12.81
CA LEU A 127 -9.78 -15.52 -13.12
C LEU A 127 -10.43 -14.75 -11.96
N LYS A 128 -11.54 -15.22 -11.41
CA LYS A 128 -12.21 -14.58 -10.26
C LYS A 128 -11.25 -14.46 -9.07
N CYS A 129 -10.41 -15.47 -8.84
CA CYS A 129 -9.37 -15.41 -7.81
C CYS A 129 -8.30 -14.34 -8.10
N PHE A 130 -7.84 -14.19 -9.35
CA PHE A 130 -6.91 -13.13 -9.74
C PHE A 130 -7.52 -11.74 -9.54
N VAL A 131 -8.76 -11.52 -10.01
CA VAL A 131 -9.47 -10.24 -9.83
C VAL A 131 -9.62 -9.92 -8.34
N PHE A 132 -10.09 -10.88 -7.55
CA PHE A 132 -10.27 -10.68 -6.12
C PHE A 132 -8.96 -10.39 -5.39
N ALA A 133 -7.90 -11.16 -5.66
CA ALA A 133 -6.61 -10.99 -5.00
C ALA A 133 -5.95 -9.66 -5.36
N THR A 134 -6.07 -9.21 -6.61
CA THR A 134 -5.54 -7.91 -7.05
C THR A 134 -6.31 -6.74 -6.44
N GLU A 135 -7.65 -6.77 -6.43
CA GLU A 135 -8.47 -5.76 -5.77
C GLU A 135 -8.21 -5.67 -4.27
N PHE A 136 -8.21 -6.82 -3.59
CA PHE A 136 -7.94 -6.88 -2.15
C PHE A 136 -6.53 -6.37 -1.84
N GLY A 137 -5.54 -6.83 -2.61
CA GLY A 137 -4.15 -6.42 -2.43
C GLY A 137 -3.94 -4.92 -2.63
N GLN A 138 -4.64 -4.28 -3.59
CA GLN A 138 -4.60 -2.82 -3.76
C GLN A 138 -5.28 -2.08 -2.60
N ARG A 139 -6.49 -2.48 -2.20
CA ARG A 139 -7.21 -1.83 -1.09
C ARG A 139 -6.48 -1.97 0.25
N SER A 140 -5.78 -3.09 0.44
CA SER A 140 -5.04 -3.36 1.67
C SER A 140 -3.86 -2.40 1.91
N LEU A 141 -3.34 -1.73 0.87
CA LEU A 141 -2.25 -0.76 0.97
C LEU A 141 -2.57 0.41 1.91
N LEU A 142 -3.84 0.80 2.03
CA LEU A 142 -4.30 1.88 2.89
C LEU A 142 -4.01 1.62 4.38
N TYR A 143 -3.86 0.35 4.75
CA TYR A 143 -3.66 -0.08 6.14
C TYR A 143 -2.21 -0.52 6.42
N MET A 144 -1.29 -0.32 5.47
CA MET A 144 0.10 -0.77 5.59
C MET A 144 1.07 0.39 5.79
N ASP A 145 2.13 0.15 6.57
CA ASP A 145 3.29 1.05 6.65
C ASP A 145 4.09 1.07 5.34
N SER A 146 4.95 2.09 5.17
CA SER A 146 5.74 2.29 3.93
C SER A 146 6.50 1.03 3.46
N ASN A 147 7.18 0.35 4.38
CA ASN A 147 7.95 -0.86 4.06
C ASN A 147 7.02 -2.01 3.60
N ARG A 148 5.94 -2.27 4.34
CA ARG A 148 4.95 -3.27 3.94
C ARG A 148 4.24 -2.94 2.63
N ARG A 149 3.97 -1.66 2.36
CA ARG A 149 3.41 -1.20 1.08
C ARG A 149 4.35 -1.54 -0.08
N GLN A 150 5.66 -1.30 0.06
CA GLN A 150 6.63 -1.64 -0.96
C GLN A 150 6.67 -3.16 -1.23
N MET A 151 6.72 -3.98 -0.18
CA MET A 151 6.70 -5.44 -0.33
C MET A 151 5.40 -5.94 -0.98
N ASN A 152 4.26 -5.36 -0.61
CA ASN A 152 2.95 -5.69 -1.18
C ASN A 152 2.89 -5.31 -2.67
N ASN A 153 3.42 -4.16 -3.06
CA ASN A 153 3.49 -3.73 -4.46
C ASN A 153 4.34 -4.67 -5.32
N LEU A 154 5.48 -5.15 -4.79
CA LEU A 154 6.30 -6.15 -5.49
C LEU A 154 5.50 -7.44 -5.72
N LYS A 155 4.76 -7.91 -4.71
CA LYS A 155 3.90 -9.09 -4.85
C LYS A 155 2.74 -8.90 -5.82
N LEU A 156 2.09 -7.74 -5.80
CA LEU A 156 1.06 -7.40 -6.77
C LEU A 156 1.60 -7.39 -8.21
N THR A 157 2.84 -6.93 -8.39
CA THR A 157 3.50 -6.96 -9.70
C THR A 157 3.74 -8.40 -10.15
N LYS A 158 4.23 -9.27 -9.27
CA LYS A 158 4.39 -10.71 -9.57
C LYS A 158 3.05 -11.37 -9.91
N LEU A 159 2.02 -11.09 -9.12
CA LEU A 159 0.67 -11.59 -9.37
C LEU A 159 0.11 -11.09 -10.72
N ALA A 160 0.42 -9.85 -11.12
CA ALA A 160 0.06 -9.32 -12.44
C ALA A 160 0.72 -10.12 -13.56
N LEU A 161 2.01 -10.44 -13.42
CA LEU A 161 2.75 -11.25 -14.38
C LEU A 161 2.17 -12.67 -14.48
N ASP A 162 1.89 -13.29 -13.33
CA ASP A 162 1.28 -14.61 -13.26
C ASP A 162 -0.11 -14.64 -13.90
N TRP A 163 -0.86 -13.54 -13.78
CA TRP A 163 -2.16 -13.38 -14.45
C TRP A 163 -1.99 -13.31 -15.98
N VAL A 164 -1.04 -12.53 -16.49
CA VAL A 164 -0.78 -12.48 -17.93
C VAL A 164 -0.31 -13.85 -18.46
N SER A 165 0.56 -14.56 -17.74
CA SER A 165 0.93 -15.94 -18.08
C SER A 165 -0.27 -16.87 -18.08
N PHE A 166 -1.18 -16.78 -17.09
CA PHE A 166 -2.39 -17.59 -17.04
C PHE A 166 -3.25 -17.41 -18.31
N ILE A 167 -3.40 -16.18 -18.80
CA ILE A 167 -4.14 -15.93 -20.04
C ILE A 167 -3.44 -16.55 -21.26
N CYS A 168 -2.11 -16.48 -21.34
CA CYS A 168 -1.37 -16.99 -22.49
C CYS A 168 -1.28 -18.53 -22.50
N ASP A 169 -1.10 -19.14 -21.33
CA ASP A 169 -0.75 -20.54 -21.20
C ASP A 169 -1.97 -21.44 -20.95
N ASP A 170 -2.96 -20.95 -20.19
CA ASP A 170 -4.08 -21.79 -19.70
C ASP A 170 -5.43 -21.45 -20.34
N CYS A 171 -5.58 -20.30 -21.03
CA CYS A 171 -6.86 -19.89 -21.64
C CYS A 171 -6.93 -20.18 -23.15
N VAL A 172 -8.16 -20.39 -23.64
CA VAL A 172 -8.40 -20.67 -25.07
C VAL A 172 -8.44 -19.35 -25.85
N ALA A 173 -7.51 -19.16 -26.77
CA ALA A 173 -7.35 -17.93 -27.57
C ALA A 173 -8.57 -17.59 -28.46
N SER A 174 -9.35 -18.59 -28.86
CA SER A 174 -10.52 -18.39 -29.73
C SER A 174 -11.78 -17.92 -28.99
N ASP A 175 -11.77 -17.91 -27.65
CA ASP A 175 -12.94 -17.44 -26.87
C ASP A 175 -12.91 -15.92 -26.70
N ARG A 176 -14.06 -15.30 -26.95
CA ARG A 176 -14.32 -13.87 -26.77
C ARG A 176 -14.18 -13.43 -25.31
N LYS A 177 -14.35 -14.36 -24.36
CA LYS A 177 -14.13 -14.09 -22.92
C LYS A 177 -12.65 -13.92 -22.61
N THR A 178 -11.79 -14.78 -23.16
CA THR A 178 -10.33 -14.69 -22.99
C THR A 178 -9.80 -13.34 -23.42
N PHE A 179 -10.33 -12.76 -24.50
CA PHE A 179 -10.00 -11.40 -24.93
C PHE A 179 -10.27 -10.35 -23.83
N ARG A 180 -11.46 -10.38 -23.21
CA ARG A 180 -11.80 -9.44 -22.13
C ARG A 180 -10.88 -9.62 -20.93
N TRP A 181 -10.53 -10.87 -20.62
CA TRP A 181 -9.62 -11.20 -19.51
C TRP A 181 -8.18 -10.75 -19.79
N ALA A 182 -7.71 -10.89 -21.03
CA ALA A 182 -6.42 -10.40 -21.49
C ALA A 182 -6.28 -8.89 -21.33
N VAL A 183 -7.31 -8.13 -21.75
CA VAL A 183 -7.33 -6.67 -21.59
C VAL A 183 -7.23 -6.27 -20.11
N LEU A 184 -8.02 -6.91 -19.25
CA LEU A 184 -8.00 -6.62 -17.80
C LEU A 184 -6.64 -6.94 -17.16
N ALA A 185 -6.04 -8.07 -17.51
CA ALA A 185 -4.74 -8.49 -17.02
C ALA A 185 -3.62 -7.52 -17.47
N LEU A 186 -3.65 -7.10 -18.74
CA LEU A 186 -2.67 -6.16 -19.28
C LEU A 186 -2.82 -4.75 -18.69
N GLU A 187 -4.05 -4.26 -18.50
CA GLU A 187 -4.29 -2.99 -17.82
C GLU A 187 -3.73 -3.02 -16.38
N PHE A 188 -3.96 -4.12 -15.67
CA PHE A 188 -3.44 -4.29 -14.33
C PHE A 188 -1.90 -4.37 -14.31
N ALA A 189 -1.28 -5.13 -15.23
CA ALA A 189 0.17 -5.21 -15.36
C ALA A 189 0.80 -3.85 -15.71
N MET A 190 0.18 -3.09 -16.61
CA MET A 190 0.61 -1.72 -16.95
C MET A 190 0.53 -0.80 -15.72
N ARG A 191 -0.55 -0.89 -14.93
CA ARG A 191 -0.70 -0.11 -13.69
C ARG A 191 0.38 -0.45 -12.68
N MET A 192 0.70 -1.73 -12.50
CA MET A 192 1.74 -2.19 -11.54
C MET A 192 3.16 -1.85 -11.98
N THR A 193 3.42 -1.70 -13.29
CA THR A 193 4.76 -1.42 -13.84
C THR A 193 4.97 0.05 -14.21
N ARG A 194 4.04 0.95 -13.87
CA ARG A 194 4.15 2.37 -14.21
C ARG A 194 5.18 3.10 -13.33
N GLY A 195 5.96 3.99 -13.94
CA GLY A 195 6.87 4.91 -13.24
C GLY A 195 8.02 4.17 -12.55
N ARG A 196 8.29 4.46 -11.28
CA ARG A 196 9.42 3.88 -10.54
C ARG A 196 9.24 2.39 -10.22
N HIS A 197 8.04 1.83 -10.36
CA HIS A 197 7.79 0.42 -10.07
C HIS A 197 8.48 -0.54 -11.05
N ILE A 198 8.72 -0.12 -12.29
CA ILE A 198 9.47 -0.93 -13.26
C ILE A 198 10.92 -1.16 -12.85
N LEU A 199 11.51 -0.20 -12.13
CA LEU A 199 12.90 -0.25 -11.67
C LEU A 199 13.08 -1.21 -10.48
N ALA A 200 11.99 -1.63 -9.85
CA ALA A 200 12.03 -2.60 -8.76
C ALA A 200 12.07 -4.06 -9.26
N LEU A 201 11.90 -4.28 -10.57
CA LEU A 201 11.97 -5.59 -11.18
C LEU A 201 13.43 -5.98 -11.47
N GLY A 202 13.80 -7.21 -11.13
CA GLY A 202 15.07 -7.79 -11.58
C GLY A 202 15.07 -8.07 -13.08
N GLU A 203 16.25 -8.28 -13.68
CA GLU A 203 16.38 -8.56 -15.12
C GLU A 203 15.55 -9.77 -15.57
N ASP A 204 15.54 -10.85 -14.79
CA ASP A 204 14.76 -12.05 -15.09
C ASP A 204 13.25 -11.78 -15.10
N GLU A 205 12.77 -11.01 -14.13
CA GLU A 205 11.35 -10.64 -14.02
C GLU A 205 10.94 -9.71 -15.15
N TYR A 206 11.84 -8.79 -15.54
CA TYR A 206 11.65 -7.90 -16.66
C TYR A 206 11.66 -8.63 -18.01
N ALA A 207 12.54 -9.61 -18.20
CA ALA A 207 12.56 -10.45 -19.39
C ALA A 207 11.25 -11.23 -19.53
N LYS A 208 10.78 -11.85 -18.45
CA LYS A 208 9.49 -12.56 -18.40
C LYS A 208 8.32 -11.63 -18.69
N LEU A 209 8.30 -10.43 -18.10
CA LEU A 209 7.30 -9.40 -18.40
C LEU A 209 7.21 -9.12 -19.90
N ARG A 210 8.35 -8.86 -20.57
CA ARG A 210 8.36 -8.59 -22.01
C ARG A 210 7.82 -9.74 -22.83
N THR A 211 8.23 -10.97 -22.50
CA THR A 211 7.78 -12.18 -23.22
C THR A 211 6.27 -12.40 -23.05
N TRP A 212 5.75 -12.34 -21.82
CA TRP A 212 4.34 -12.58 -21.56
C TRP A 212 3.43 -11.46 -22.07
N VAL A 213 3.84 -10.20 -21.90
CA VAL A 213 3.09 -9.07 -22.48
C VAL A 213 3.09 -9.13 -23.99
N GLY A 214 4.24 -9.46 -24.62
CA GLY A 214 4.33 -9.66 -26.06
C GLY A 214 3.41 -10.80 -26.55
N GLY A 215 3.39 -11.94 -25.85
CA GLY A 215 2.49 -13.05 -26.13
C GLY A 215 1.01 -12.67 -26.02
N CYS A 216 0.65 -11.97 -24.95
CA CYS A 216 -0.73 -11.52 -24.73
C CYS A 216 -1.16 -10.47 -25.78
N MET A 217 -0.27 -9.54 -26.16
CA MET A 217 -0.53 -8.59 -27.25
C MET A 217 -0.68 -9.28 -28.61
N ALA A 218 0.14 -10.31 -28.91
CA ALA A 218 -0.01 -11.11 -30.12
C ALA A 218 -1.36 -11.84 -30.16
N LEU A 219 -1.81 -12.40 -29.03
CA LEU A 219 -3.14 -12.99 -28.89
C LEU A 219 -4.24 -11.95 -29.18
N LEU A 220 -4.15 -10.76 -28.62
CA LEU A 220 -5.12 -9.67 -28.88
C LEU A 220 -5.17 -9.28 -30.37
N ILE A 221 -4.02 -9.16 -31.03
CA ILE A 221 -3.93 -8.84 -32.46
C ILE A 221 -4.57 -9.95 -33.29
N SER A 222 -4.22 -11.22 -33.02
CA SER A 222 -4.79 -12.36 -33.75
C SER A 222 -6.32 -12.46 -33.59
N HIS A 223 -6.83 -12.15 -32.40
CA HIS A 223 -8.25 -12.18 -32.13
C HIS A 223 -8.98 -11.05 -32.87
N PHE A 224 -8.37 -9.87 -32.98
CA PHE A 224 -8.90 -8.76 -33.76
C PHE A 224 -8.96 -9.10 -35.26
N ASP A 225 -7.92 -9.74 -35.79
CA ASP A 225 -7.84 -10.14 -37.20
C ASP A 225 -8.87 -11.25 -37.52
N ILE A 226 -8.96 -12.29 -36.68
CA ILE A 226 -9.89 -13.41 -36.85
C ILE A 226 -11.36 -12.98 -36.69
N MET A 227 -11.69 -12.13 -35.71
CA MET A 227 -13.06 -11.66 -35.52
C MET A 227 -13.44 -10.52 -36.46
N GLY A 228 -12.50 -9.64 -36.81
CA GLY A 228 -12.72 -8.56 -37.78
C GLY A 228 -12.92 -9.07 -39.21
N ALA A 229 -12.23 -10.14 -39.59
CA ALA A 229 -12.42 -10.80 -40.88
C ALA A 229 -13.75 -11.59 -40.98
N ARG A 230 -14.34 -11.99 -39.85
CA ARG A 230 -15.63 -12.71 -39.79
C ARG A 230 -16.86 -11.79 -39.65
N SER A 231 -16.66 -10.48 -39.51
CA SER A 231 -17.75 -9.51 -39.37
C SER A 231 -18.14 -8.78 -40.67
N ASN A 232 -17.58 -9.19 -41.82
CA ASN A 232 -17.96 -8.73 -43.16
C ASN A 232 -18.63 -9.86 -43.95
#